data_AF-A0A346NQD6-F1
#
_entry.id   AF-A0A346NQD6-F1
#
_cell.length_a   1.000
_cell.length_b   1.000
_cell.length_c   1.000
_cell.angle_alpha   90.00
_cell.angle_beta   90.00
_cell.angle_gamma   90.00
#
_symmetry.space_group_name_H-M   'P 1'
#
loop_
_entity.id
_entity.type
_entity.pdbx_description
1 polymer ?
#
loop_
_entity_poly.entity_id
_entity_poly.type
_entity_poly.pdbx_seq_one_letter_code
_entity_poly.pdbx_strand_id
1 'polypeptide(L)'
;MTELEQAIGHRQKNLKLLLCVALVSLLLLMAMAYSTYQNFDTVYAQKLSVYPATSAIATLPNVFGVVCLTLLVVAVLARVQRANQALALKAYSLLMSQAFQARQSQHSNIVNRFLHAAGLPSDYSMNRLAKVKTYHFVSHSFAISRVVAKDQATWIAVSRAIQQSVSERS
;
A
#
# COMPACT_ATOMS: atom_id res chain seq x y z
N MET A 1 21.30 6.09 3.85
CA MET A 1 20.00 5.58 3.36
C MET A 1 19.26 6.73 2.70
N THR A 2 18.76 6.54 1.47
CA THR A 2 18.07 7.61 0.72
C THR A 2 16.61 7.72 1.16
N GLU A 3 15.96 8.88 0.96
CA GLU A 3 14.54 9.06 1.29
C GLU A 3 13.63 8.07 0.54
N LEU A 4 14.00 7.73 -0.70
CA LEU A 4 13.28 6.74 -1.51
C LEU A 4 13.40 5.34 -0.89
N GLU A 5 14.60 4.97 -0.43
CA GLU A 5 14.86 3.68 0.21
C GLU A 5 14.08 3.54 1.53
N GLN A 6 14.00 4.61 2.33
CA GLN A 6 13.15 4.66 3.51
C GLN A 6 11.67 4.50 3.16
N ALA A 7 11.17 5.19 2.14
CA ALA A 7 9.77 5.08 1.69
C ALA A 7 9.43 3.66 1.21
N ILE A 8 10.34 3.01 0.50
CA ILE A 8 10.20 1.59 0.09
C ILE A 8 10.14 0.69 1.33
N GLY A 9 11.04 0.89 2.30
CA GLY A 9 11.07 0.13 3.56
C GLY A 9 9.78 0.28 4.37
N HIS A 10 9.26 1.51 4.51
CA HIS A 10 7.99 1.77 5.18
C HIS A 10 6.81 1.06 4.51
N ARG A 11 6.74 1.09 3.18
CA ARG A 11 5.73 0.35 2.41
C ARG A 11 5.83 -1.15 2.66
N GLN A 12 7.02 -1.73 2.56
CA GLN A 12 7.21 -3.17 2.77
C GLN A 12 6.81 -3.60 4.19
N LYS A 13 7.16 -2.80 5.21
CA LYS A 13 6.73 -3.04 6.59
C LYS A 13 5.21 -3.03 6.73
N ASN A 14 4.54 -2.05 6.11
CA ASN A 14 3.08 -1.95 6.14
C ASN A 14 2.39 -3.08 5.37
N LEU A 15 2.98 -3.58 4.27
CA LEU A 15 2.46 -4.76 3.56
C LEU A 15 2.60 -6.04 4.38
N LYS A 16 3.74 -6.23 5.06
CA LYS A 16 3.91 -7.35 6.00
C LYS A 16 2.89 -7.29 7.14
N LEU A 17 2.63 -6.09 7.66
CA LEU A 17 1.62 -5.88 8.70
C LEU A 17 0.21 -6.19 8.17
N LEU A 18 -0.13 -5.73 6.96
CA LEU A 18 -1.41 -6.07 6.32
C LEU A 18 -1.58 -7.57 6.15
N LEU A 19 -0.55 -8.27 5.68
CA LEU A 19 -0.59 -9.73 5.51
C LEU A 19 -0.76 -10.44 6.85
N CYS A 20 -0.01 -10.03 7.88
CA CYS A 20 -0.15 -10.57 9.23
C CYS A 20 -1.58 -10.35 9.78
N VAL A 21 -2.11 -9.14 9.66
CA VAL A 21 -3.47 -8.81 10.08
C VAL A 21 -4.51 -9.63 9.32
N ALA A 22 -4.35 -9.80 8.01
CA ALA A 22 -5.26 -10.61 7.20
C ALA A 22 -5.26 -12.08 7.64
N LEU A 23 -4.07 -12.65 7.89
CA LEU A 23 -3.94 -14.03 8.38
C LEU A 23 -4.56 -14.19 9.78
N VAL A 24 -4.29 -13.28 10.71
CA VAL A 24 -4.86 -13.33 12.06
C VAL A 24 -6.37 -13.16 12.02
N SER A 25 -6.89 -12.27 11.18
CA SER A 25 -8.33 -12.07 11.00
C SER A 25 -9.00 -13.33 10.45
N LEU A 26 -8.37 -14.01 9.48
CA LEU A 26 -8.86 -15.28 8.94
C LEU A 26 -8.88 -16.38 10.01
N LEU A 27 -7.83 -16.50 10.81
CA LEU A 27 -7.77 -17.46 11.92
C LEU A 27 -8.84 -17.18 12.97
N LEU A 28 -9.09 -15.91 13.30
CA LEU A 28 -10.15 -15.52 14.23
C LEU A 28 -11.54 -15.86 13.69
N LEU A 29 -11.81 -15.59 12.40
CA LEU A 29 -13.08 -15.97 11.78
C LEU A 29 -13.27 -17.49 11.76
N MET A 30 -12.22 -18.26 11.48
CA MET A 30 -12.25 -19.73 11.56
C MET A 30 -12.53 -20.22 12.98
N ALA A 31 -11.90 -19.63 13.99
CA ALA A 31 -12.13 -19.96 15.39
C ALA A 31 -13.56 -19.62 15.85
N MET A 32 -14.10 -18.47 15.43
CA MET A 32 -15.48 -18.06 15.70
C MET A 32 -16.48 -19.01 15.03
N ALA A 33 -16.24 -19.40 13.77
CA ALA A 33 -17.06 -20.36 13.06
C ALA A 33 -17.02 -21.74 13.73
N TYR A 34 -15.84 -22.21 14.12
CA TYR A 34 -15.66 -23.49 14.82
C TYR A 34 -16.36 -23.51 16.19
N SER A 35 -16.21 -22.44 16.98
CA SER A 35 -16.88 -22.30 18.27
C SER A 35 -18.41 -22.25 18.11
N THR A 36 -18.90 -21.52 17.10
CA THR A 36 -20.34 -21.47 16.79
C THR A 36 -20.87 -22.84 16.36
N TYR A 37 -20.08 -23.62 15.61
CA TYR A 37 -20.43 -24.97 15.21
C TYR A 37 -20.47 -25.94 16.40
N GLN A 38 -19.49 -25.91 17.30
CA GLN A 38 -19.45 -26.79 18.48
C GLN A 38 -20.56 -26.48 19.50
N ASN A 39 -20.92 -25.20 19.65
CA ASN A 39 -21.92 -24.75 20.61
C ASN A 39 -23.30 -24.54 19.97
N PHE A 40 -23.54 -25.14 18.79
CA PHE A 40 -24.75 -24.92 18.02
C PHE A 40 -26.02 -25.21 18.84
N ASP A 41 -26.04 -26.34 19.55
CA ASP A 41 -27.18 -26.77 20.38
C ASP A 41 -27.45 -25.84 21.57
N THR A 42 -26.40 -25.31 22.24
CA THR A 42 -26.56 -24.41 23.39
C THR A 42 -27.01 -23.01 22.96
N VAL A 43 -26.54 -22.55 21.80
CA VAL A 43 -26.97 -21.28 21.18
C VAL A 43 -28.41 -21.36 20.65
N TYR A 44 -28.86 -22.54 20.18
CA TYR A 44 -30.25 -22.76 19.74
C TYR A 44 -31.22 -23.00 20.90
N ALA A 45 -30.81 -23.72 21.95
CA ALA A 45 -31.65 -24.02 23.11
C ALA A 45 -32.14 -22.77 23.84
N GLN A 46 -31.36 -21.68 23.84
CA GLN A 46 -31.77 -20.40 24.44
C GLN A 46 -32.80 -19.61 23.60
N LYS A 47 -33.07 -19.97 22.34
CA LYS A 47 -33.93 -19.18 21.43
C LYS A 47 -35.29 -19.80 21.10
N LEU A 48 -35.60 -20.99 21.61
CA LEU A 48 -36.90 -21.63 21.40
C LEU A 48 -38.08 -20.94 22.10
N SER A 49 -37.85 -20.00 23.04
CA SER A 49 -38.95 -19.42 23.84
C SER A 49 -39.32 -17.94 23.58
N VAL A 50 -38.49 -17.10 22.92
CA VAL A 50 -38.82 -15.65 22.87
C VAL A 50 -38.49 -14.89 21.56
N TYR A 51 -37.62 -15.37 20.66
CA TYR A 51 -37.31 -14.62 19.42
C TYR A 51 -37.14 -15.51 18.18
N PRO A 52 -37.87 -15.26 17.08
CA PRO A 52 -37.76 -16.07 15.87
C PRO A 52 -36.45 -15.80 15.13
N ALA A 53 -35.75 -16.88 14.78
CA ALA A 53 -34.87 -17.03 13.62
C ALA A 53 -33.83 -15.92 13.29
N THR A 54 -33.15 -15.33 14.27
CA THR A 54 -31.85 -14.69 13.96
C THR A 54 -30.81 -15.79 13.75
N SER A 55 -30.37 -15.97 12.51
CA SER A 55 -29.35 -16.95 12.09
C SER A 55 -28.18 -17.02 13.10
N ALA A 56 -27.70 -18.23 13.46
CA ALA A 56 -26.65 -18.45 14.46
C ALA A 56 -25.34 -17.67 14.20
N ILE A 57 -25.17 -17.21 12.96
CA ILE A 57 -24.05 -16.40 12.49
C ILE A 57 -24.21 -14.91 12.87
N ALA A 58 -25.46 -14.43 13.02
CA ALA A 58 -25.82 -13.05 13.32
C ALA A 58 -26.05 -12.80 14.83
N THR A 59 -25.32 -13.50 15.69
CA THR A 59 -25.30 -13.17 17.12
C THR A 59 -24.53 -11.85 17.35
N LEU A 60 -24.98 -11.03 18.31
CA LEU A 60 -24.37 -9.74 18.65
C LEU A 60 -22.83 -9.80 18.80
N PRO A 61 -22.24 -10.82 19.47
CA PRO A 61 -20.78 -10.95 19.58
C PRO A 61 -20.09 -11.21 18.22
N ASN A 62 -20.71 -12.00 17.35
CA ASN A 62 -20.18 -12.31 16.03
C ASN A 62 -20.22 -11.08 15.11
N VAL A 63 -21.33 -10.34 15.12
CA VAL A 63 -21.46 -9.07 14.37
C VAL A 63 -20.44 -8.04 14.86
N PHE A 64 -20.30 -7.89 16.18
CA PHE A 64 -19.31 -6.97 16.76
C PHE A 64 -17.87 -7.37 16.37
N GLY A 65 -17.53 -8.66 16.46
CA GLY A 65 -16.22 -9.17 16.05
C GLY A 65 -15.91 -8.89 14.57
N VAL A 66 -16.87 -9.11 13.68
CA VAL A 66 -16.72 -8.81 12.25
C VAL A 66 -16.54 -7.30 12.00
N VAL A 67 -17.32 -6.44 12.69
CA VAL A 67 -17.17 -4.98 12.58
C VAL A 67 -15.79 -4.54 13.08
N CYS A 68 -15.31 -5.05 14.21
CA CYS A 68 -13.96 -4.73 14.69
C CYS A 68 -12.86 -5.19 13.72
N LEU A 69 -12.97 -6.40 13.17
CA LEU A 69 -12.01 -6.92 12.19
C LEU A 69 -12.01 -6.09 10.90
N THR A 70 -13.18 -5.72 10.39
CA THR A 70 -13.29 -4.88 9.19
C THR A 70 -12.69 -3.49 9.41
N LEU A 71 -12.97 -2.84 10.55
CA LEU A 71 -12.34 -1.56 10.89
C LEU A 71 -10.81 -1.66 10.98
N LEU A 72 -10.29 -2.75 11.55
CA LEU A 72 -8.86 -2.98 11.67
C LEU A 72 -8.21 -3.18 10.30
N VAL A 73 -8.81 -3.98 9.41
CA VAL A 73 -8.34 -4.15 8.03
C VAL A 73 -8.37 -2.83 7.26
N VAL A 74 -9.45 -2.06 7.36
CA VAL A 74 -9.57 -0.73 6.72
C VAL A 74 -8.49 0.22 7.23
N ALA A 75 -8.22 0.25 8.53
CA ALA A 75 -7.18 1.10 9.12
C ALA A 75 -5.77 0.74 8.57
N VAL A 76 -5.47 -0.54 8.40
CA VAL A 76 -4.19 -0.98 7.85
C VAL A 76 -4.10 -0.72 6.35
N LEU A 77 -5.18 -0.93 5.60
CA LEU A 77 -5.25 -0.57 4.17
C LEU A 77 -5.00 0.94 3.97
N ALA A 78 -5.58 1.79 4.82
CA ALA A 78 -5.33 3.23 4.77
C ALA A 78 -3.84 3.57 5.01
N ARG A 79 -3.15 2.85 5.91
CA ARG A 79 -1.69 3.01 6.12
C ARG A 79 -0.88 2.59 4.90
N VAL A 80 -1.26 1.50 4.22
CA VAL A 80 -0.61 1.06 2.98
C VAL A 80 -0.84 2.07 1.86
N GLN A 81 -2.05 2.62 1.75
CA GLN A 81 -2.37 3.66 0.77
C GLN A 81 -1.51 4.91 0.98
N ARG A 82 -1.40 5.42 2.21
CA ARG A 82 -0.53 6.56 2.53
C ARG A 82 0.94 6.28 2.22
N ALA A 83 1.43 5.06 2.49
CA ALA A 83 2.80 4.67 2.15
C ALA A 83 3.04 4.63 0.63
N ASN A 84 2.06 4.16 -0.16
CA ASN A 84 2.14 4.19 -1.63
C ASN A 84 2.16 5.63 -2.16
N GLN A 85 1.33 6.52 -1.59
CA GLN A 85 1.30 7.95 -1.96
C GLN A 85 2.64 8.62 -1.68
N ALA A 86 3.20 8.40 -0.48
CA ALA A 86 4.53 8.91 -0.12
C ALA A 86 5.61 8.39 -1.07
N LEU A 87 5.59 7.08 -1.40
CA LEU A 87 6.54 6.50 -2.35
C LEU A 87 6.43 7.12 -3.75
N ALA A 88 5.20 7.32 -4.25
CA ALA A 88 4.97 7.93 -5.55
C ALA A 88 5.50 9.38 -5.61
N LEU A 89 5.29 10.16 -4.54
CA LEU A 89 5.81 11.52 -4.43
C LEU A 89 7.34 11.57 -4.32
N LYS A 90 7.95 10.65 -3.56
CA LYS A 90 9.42 10.56 -3.45
C LYS A 90 10.08 10.09 -4.77
N ALA A 91 9.42 9.20 -5.50
CA ALA A 91 9.86 8.81 -6.84
C ALA A 91 9.77 9.99 -7.81
N TYR A 92 8.65 10.72 -7.80
CA TYR A 92 8.49 11.95 -8.58
C TYR A 92 9.56 13.00 -8.25
N SER A 93 9.80 13.29 -6.97
CA SER A 93 10.81 14.29 -6.58
C SER A 93 12.22 13.89 -7.00
N LEU A 94 12.53 12.59 -6.99
CA LEU A 94 13.80 12.07 -7.50
C LEU A 94 13.94 12.31 -9.00
N LEU A 95 12.89 12.04 -9.79
CA LEU A 95 12.89 12.31 -11.24
C LEU A 95 13.03 13.80 -11.56
N MET A 96 12.50 14.67 -10.70
CA MET A 96 12.61 16.12 -10.83
C MET A 96 13.96 16.68 -10.37
N SER A 97 14.81 15.89 -9.72
CA SER A 97 16.12 16.37 -9.26
C SER A 97 17.04 16.70 -10.44
N GLN A 98 17.78 17.81 -10.34
CA GLN A 98 18.72 18.23 -11.39
C GLN A 98 19.79 17.17 -11.66
N ALA A 99 20.25 16.47 -10.61
CA ALA A 99 21.23 15.39 -10.71
C ALA A 99 20.68 14.17 -11.49
N PHE A 100 19.38 13.86 -11.35
CA PHE A 100 18.75 12.82 -12.17
C PHE A 100 18.58 13.27 -13.61
N GLN A 101 18.12 14.51 -13.84
CA GLN A 101 17.92 15.04 -15.19
C GLN A 101 19.21 15.06 -16.00
N ALA A 102 20.35 15.39 -15.37
CA ALA A 102 21.67 15.34 -16.01
C ALA A 102 22.08 13.92 -16.48
N ARG A 103 21.50 12.86 -15.90
CA ARG A 103 21.76 11.46 -16.23
C ARG A 103 20.55 10.74 -16.84
N GLN A 104 19.52 11.49 -17.25
CA GLN A 104 18.23 10.93 -17.67
C GLN A 104 18.38 9.93 -18.84
N SER A 105 19.28 10.20 -19.79
CA SER A 105 19.53 9.34 -20.95
C SER A 105 19.97 7.92 -20.56
N GLN A 106 20.64 7.75 -19.43
CA GLN A 106 21.10 6.46 -18.91
C GLN A 106 19.98 5.66 -18.22
N HIS A 107 18.87 6.31 -17.85
CA HIS A 107 17.78 5.73 -17.08
C HIS A 107 16.40 5.94 -17.73
N SER A 108 16.36 6.09 -19.06
CA SER A 108 15.13 6.32 -19.85
C SER A 108 14.04 5.28 -19.61
N ASN A 109 14.41 4.01 -19.41
CA ASN A 109 13.48 2.93 -19.10
C ASN A 109 12.71 3.15 -17.78
N ILE A 110 13.37 3.67 -16.75
CA ILE A 110 12.74 3.93 -15.43
C ILE A 110 11.72 5.07 -15.57
N VAL A 111 12.11 6.11 -16.30
CA VAL A 111 11.24 7.25 -16.62
C VAL A 111 10.01 6.79 -17.38
N ASN A 112 10.19 6.02 -18.46
CA ASN A 112 9.08 5.54 -19.29
C ASN A 112 8.11 4.67 -18.49
N ARG A 113 8.64 3.77 -17.64
CA ARG A 113 7.79 2.94 -16.77
C ARG A 113 7.07 3.76 -15.71
N PHE A 114 7.69 4.80 -15.16
CA PHE A 114 7.04 5.71 -14.23
C PHE A 114 5.93 6.52 -14.91
N LEU A 115 6.20 7.10 -16.08
CA LEU A 115 5.23 7.86 -16.87
C LEU A 115 4.03 6.99 -17.24
N HIS A 116 4.29 5.79 -17.76
CA HIS A 116 3.24 4.82 -18.08
C HIS A 116 2.41 4.45 -16.83
N ALA A 117 3.05 4.22 -15.69
CA ALA A 117 2.34 3.94 -14.43
C ALA A 117 1.52 5.12 -13.92
N ALA A 118 1.96 6.36 -14.20
CA ALA A 118 1.24 7.58 -13.91
C ALA A 118 0.14 7.88 -14.96
N GLY A 119 -0.07 7.02 -15.97
CA GLY A 119 -1.04 7.27 -17.03
C GLY A 119 -0.65 8.44 -17.96
N LEU A 120 0.65 8.76 -18.02
CA LEU A 120 1.19 9.82 -18.85
C LEU A 120 1.80 9.23 -20.14
N PRO A 121 1.76 9.96 -21.27
CA PRO A 121 2.41 9.56 -22.51
C PRO A 121 3.93 9.34 -22.33
N SER A 122 4.52 8.46 -23.13
CA SER A 122 5.97 8.17 -23.05
C SER A 122 6.86 9.30 -23.59
N ASP A 123 6.31 10.16 -24.43
CA ASP A 123 6.94 11.37 -24.98
C ASP A 123 6.80 12.60 -24.06
N TYR A 124 6.25 12.43 -22.87
CA TYR A 124 6.04 13.53 -21.93
C TYR A 124 7.37 14.10 -21.43
N SER A 125 7.62 15.37 -21.75
CA SER A 125 8.87 16.03 -21.35
C SER A 125 8.91 16.27 -19.84
N MET A 126 10.13 16.25 -19.26
CA MET A 126 10.33 16.54 -17.84
C MET A 126 9.82 17.93 -17.45
N ASN A 127 9.92 18.92 -18.35
CA ASN A 127 9.38 20.26 -18.16
C ASN A 127 7.86 20.28 -18.07
N ARG A 128 7.15 19.40 -18.80
CA ARG A 128 5.70 19.24 -18.66
C ARG A 128 5.36 18.44 -17.41
N LEU A 129 6.17 17.45 -17.06
CA LEU A 129 6.01 16.65 -15.84
C LEU A 129 6.08 17.53 -14.57
N ALA A 130 6.97 18.53 -14.55
CA ALA A 130 7.07 19.51 -13.47
C ALA A 130 5.79 20.35 -13.27
N LYS A 131 4.96 20.50 -14.30
CA LYS A 131 3.68 21.24 -14.24
C LYS A 131 2.50 20.37 -13.79
N VAL A 132 2.69 19.05 -13.68
CA VAL A 132 1.64 18.13 -13.24
C VAL A 132 1.39 18.30 -11.75
N LYS A 133 0.11 18.43 -11.37
CA LYS A 133 -0.28 18.54 -9.96
C LYS A 133 0.15 17.28 -9.21
N THR A 134 0.75 17.44 -8.02
CA THR A 134 1.20 16.32 -7.18
C THR A 134 0.09 15.33 -6.83
N TYR A 135 -1.15 15.81 -6.73
CA TYR A 135 -2.35 14.98 -6.55
C TYR A 135 -2.51 13.89 -7.62
N HIS A 136 -2.05 14.12 -8.84
CA HIS A 136 -2.06 13.12 -9.92
C HIS A 136 -1.22 11.88 -9.56
N PHE A 137 -0.04 12.07 -8.98
CA PHE A 137 0.80 10.95 -8.56
C PHE A 137 0.25 10.24 -7.31
N VAL A 138 -0.54 10.95 -6.50
CA VAL A 138 -1.25 10.39 -5.34
C VAL A 138 -2.39 9.46 -5.81
N SER A 139 -3.16 9.85 -6.83
CA SER A 139 -4.24 9.00 -7.39
C SER A 139 -3.69 7.77 -8.11
N HIS A 140 -2.57 7.91 -8.83
CA HIS A 140 -1.88 6.79 -9.51
C HIS A 140 -0.85 6.05 -8.62
N SER A 141 -0.84 6.31 -7.32
CA SER A 141 0.19 5.84 -6.40
C SER A 141 0.36 4.32 -6.36
N PHE A 142 -0.71 3.55 -6.53
CA PHE A 142 -0.63 2.08 -6.54
C PHE A 142 0.12 1.55 -7.77
N ALA A 143 -0.19 2.07 -8.96
CA ALA A 143 0.47 1.68 -10.20
C ALA A 143 1.95 2.08 -10.19
N ILE A 144 2.25 3.30 -9.73
CA ILE A 144 3.61 3.80 -9.57
C ILE A 144 4.38 2.92 -8.57
N SER A 145 3.80 2.66 -7.41
CA SER A 145 4.37 1.81 -6.37
C SER A 145 4.69 0.40 -6.88
N ARG A 146 3.84 -0.18 -7.74
CA ARG A 146 4.09 -1.48 -8.37
C ARG A 146 5.29 -1.46 -9.31
N VAL A 147 5.47 -0.40 -10.09
CA VAL A 147 6.64 -0.23 -10.97
C VAL A 147 7.91 -0.04 -10.15
N VAL A 148 7.87 0.82 -9.12
CA VAL A 148 9.02 1.02 -8.23
C VAL A 148 9.41 -0.29 -7.53
N ALA A 149 8.45 -1.14 -7.19
CA ALA A 149 8.72 -2.46 -6.62
C ALA A 149 9.42 -3.42 -7.61
N LYS A 150 9.00 -3.41 -8.88
CA LYS A 150 9.60 -4.28 -9.91
C LYS A 150 11.06 -3.92 -10.18
N ASP A 151 11.37 -2.63 -10.21
CA ASP A 151 12.72 -2.11 -10.51
C ASP A 151 13.43 -1.58 -9.26
N GLN A 152 13.11 -2.13 -8.08
CA GLN A 152 13.53 -1.59 -6.79
C GLN A 152 15.04 -1.39 -6.69
N ALA A 153 15.84 -2.36 -7.16
CA ALA A 153 17.30 -2.28 -7.12
C ALA A 153 17.82 -1.08 -7.92
N THR A 154 17.25 -0.84 -9.10
CA THR A 154 17.64 0.27 -9.97
C THR A 154 17.24 1.61 -9.37
N TRP A 155 16.02 1.71 -8.83
CA TRP A 155 15.56 2.91 -8.12
C TRP A 155 16.45 3.26 -6.93
N ILE A 156 16.86 2.26 -6.14
CA ILE A 156 17.77 2.46 -5.01
C ILE A 156 19.16 2.89 -5.52
N ALA A 157 19.72 2.21 -6.52
CA ALA A 157 21.04 2.54 -7.07
C ALA A 157 21.10 3.99 -7.58
N VAL A 158 20.08 4.40 -8.34
CA VAL A 158 19.93 5.79 -8.83
C VAL A 158 19.84 6.77 -7.67
N SER A 159 19.00 6.48 -6.65
CA SER A 159 18.85 7.37 -5.51
C SER A 159 20.15 7.57 -4.72
N ARG A 160 20.95 6.51 -4.57
CA ARG A 160 22.24 6.57 -3.87
C ARG A 160 23.28 7.33 -4.68
N ALA A 161 23.35 7.09 -6.00
CA ALA A 161 24.26 7.78 -6.90
C ALA A 161 23.99 9.29 -6.96
N ILE A 162 22.71 9.70 -6.88
CA ILE A 162 22.33 11.12 -6.78
C ILE A 162 22.78 11.70 -5.44
N GLN A 163 22.50 11.02 -4.32
CA GLN A 163 22.86 11.52 -3.00
C GLN A 163 24.38 11.71 -2.85
N GLN A 164 25.19 10.80 -3.40
CA GLN A 164 26.64 10.93 -3.46
C GLN A 164 27.07 12.17 -4.27
N SER A 165 26.49 12.35 -5.47
CA SER A 165 26.83 13.51 -6.32
C SER A 165 26.46 14.88 -5.72
N VAL A 166 25.47 14.92 -4.83
CA VAL A 166 25.10 16.13 -4.08
C VAL A 166 26.10 16.38 -2.95
N SER A 167 26.50 15.33 -2.23
CA SER A 167 27.46 15.41 -1.12
C SER A 167 28.88 15.78 -1.58
N GLU A 168 29.28 15.43 -2.81
CA GLU A 168 30.58 15.80 -3.37
C GLU A 168 30.64 17.25 -3.87
N ARG A 169 29.48 17.92 -4.00
CA ARG A 169 29.37 19.32 -4.45
C ARG A 169 29.10 20.31 -3.31
N SER A 170 28.87 19.81 -2.09
CA SER A 170 28.65 20.58 -0.87
C SER A 170 29.91 20.62 -0.02
#